data_AF-A0AAW5N537-F1
#
_entry.id   AF-A0AAW5N537-F1
#
_cell.length_a   1.000
_cell.length_b   1.000
_cell.length_c   1.000
_cell.angle_alpha   90.00
_cell.angle_beta   90.00
_cell.angle_gamma   90.00
#
_symmetry.space_group_name_H-M   'P 1'
#
loop_
_entity.id
_entity.type
_entity.pdbx_description
1 polymer ?
#
loop_
_entity_poly.entity_id
_entity_poly.type
_entity_poly.pdbx_seq_one_letter_code
_entity_poly.pdbx_strand_id
1 'polypeptide(L)' 'LAEVTIKKQYAGHAKRVMMGDCSFLRQFIYTKFVIVCEDDVNARDWNDVIWAITTRMDPARDTVLVENTPNDYLDFPS' A
#
# COMPACT_ATOMS: atom_id res chain seq x y z
N LEU A 1 7.00 -1.99 -5.32
CA LEU A 1 6.14 -0.94 -4.77
C LEU A 1 4.89 -0.92 -5.62
N ALA A 2 3.70 -0.86 -5.01
CA ALA A 2 2.43 -0.84 -5.72
C ALA A 2 1.54 0.28 -5.18
N GLU A 3 0.99 1.08 -6.08
CA GLU A 3 0.02 2.13 -5.79
C GLU A 3 -1.39 1.65 -6.17
N VAL A 4 -2.32 1.69 -5.21
CA VAL A 4 -3.69 1.21 -5.37
C VAL A 4 -4.67 2.32 -5.00
N THR A 5 -5.49 2.73 -5.96
CA THR A 5 -6.58 3.70 -5.73
C THR A 5 -7.88 2.97 -5.46
N ILE A 6 -8.56 3.30 -4.37
CA ILE A 6 -9.81 2.66 -3.96
C ILE A 6 -10.92 3.68 -3.76
N LYS A 7 -12.16 3.25 -3.96
CA LYS A 7 -13.35 3.99 -3.49
C LYS A 7 -13.66 3.54 -2.08
N LYS A 8 -13.30 4.32 -1.07
CA LYS A 8 -13.51 3.94 0.34
C LYS A 8 -15.00 3.93 0.71
N GLN A 9 -15.47 2.80 1.22
CA GLN A 9 -16.86 2.61 1.64
C GLN A 9 -17.04 2.62 3.17
N TYR A 10 -15.99 2.31 3.93
CA TYR A 10 -16.02 2.28 5.40
C TYR A 10 -14.61 2.44 6.00
N ALA A 11 -14.54 2.77 7.29
CA ALA A 11 -13.28 2.88 8.02
C ALA A 11 -12.57 1.51 8.09
N GLY A 12 -11.27 1.47 7.79
CA GLY A 12 -10.51 0.21 7.72
C GLY A 12 -10.59 -0.51 6.37
N HIS A 13 -11.36 -0.01 5.39
CA HIS A 13 -11.42 -0.60 4.05
C HIS A 13 -10.03 -0.69 3.39
N ALA A 14 -9.19 0.34 3.57
CA ALA A 14 -7.82 0.36 3.05
C ALA A 14 -6.96 -0.80 3.59
N LYS A 15 -7.06 -1.11 4.89
CA LYS A 15 -6.31 -2.22 5.51
C LYS A 15 -6.70 -3.57 4.93
N ARG A 16 -7.99 -3.76 4.63
CA ARG A 16 -8.49 -4.98 3.99
C ARG A 16 -7.96 -5.14 2.56
N VAL A 17 -7.89 -4.04 1.80
CA VAL A 17 -7.32 -4.06 0.44
C VAL A 17 -5.82 -4.35 0.50
N MET A 18 -5.08 -3.74 1.42
CA MET A 18 -3.65 -4.02 1.63
C MET A 18 -3.39 -5.51 1.91
N MET A 19 -4.16 -6.12 2.82
CA MET A 19 -4.03 -7.55 3.12
C MET A 19 -4.44 -8.43 1.93
N GLY A 20 -5.44 -8.00 1.15
CA GLY A 20 -5.85 -8.68 -0.07
C GLY A 20 -4.74 -8.69 -1.12
N ASP A 21 -4.09 -7.56 -1.34
CA ASP A 21 -3.01 -7.43 -2.33
C ASP A 21 -1.80 -8.29 -1.96
N CYS A 22 -1.43 -8.29 -0.67
CA CYS A 22 -0.33 -9.10 -0.13
C CYS A 22 -0.62 -10.62 -0.11
N SER A 23 -1.88 -11.06 -0.25
CA SER A 23 -2.27 -12.47 -0.09
C SER A 23 -2.86 -13.15 -1.33
N PHE A 24 -3.53 -12.39 -2.21
CA PHE A 24 -4.41 -12.96 -3.23
C PHE A 24 -3.72 -13.22 -4.57
N LEU A 25 -2.86 -12.30 -5.02
CA LEU A 25 -2.21 -12.38 -6.33
C LEU A 25 -0.73 -12.72 -6.16
N ARG A 26 -0.29 -13.85 -6.76
CA ARG A 26 1.11 -14.30 -6.73
C ARG A 26 2.12 -13.24 -7.18
N GLN A 27 1.69 -12.31 -8.02
CA GLN A 27 2.51 -11.21 -8.52
C GLN A 27 2.73 -10.10 -7.48
N PHE A 28 1.86 -9.97 -6.49
CA PHE A 28 1.94 -8.96 -5.43
C PHE A 28 2.44 -9.52 -4.09
N ILE A 29 2.62 -10.84 -3.95
CA ILE A 29 3.19 -11.48 -2.74
C ILE A 29 4.57 -10.92 -2.37
N TYR A 30 5.39 -10.55 -3.36
CA TYR A 30 6.74 -10.00 -3.15
C TYR A 30 6.75 -8.46 -3.04
N THR A 31 5.59 -7.80 -3.02
CA THR A 31 5.53 -6.35 -2.96
C THR A 31 5.85 -5.86 -1.56
N LYS A 32 7.05 -5.30 -1.37
CA LYS A 32 7.50 -4.74 -0.08
C LYS A 32 6.72 -3.52 0.41
N PHE A 33 6.19 -2.71 -0.53
CA PHE A 33 5.48 -1.46 -0.21
C PHE A 33 4.20 -1.35 -1.02
N VAL A 34 3.07 -1.22 -0.32
CA VAL A 34 1.75 -0.98 -0.91
C VAL A 34 1.22 0.34 -0.38
N ILE A 35 0.90 1.26 -1.29
CA ILE A 35 0.34 2.57 -0.98
C ILE A 35 -1.12 2.54 -1.44
N VAL A 36 -2.04 2.77 -0.51
CA VAL A 36 -3.47 2.83 -0.82
C VAL A 36 -3.97 4.28 -0.74
N CYS A 37 -4.47 4.78 -1.87
CA CYS A 37 -5.03 6.12 -1.99
C CYS A 37 -6.53 6.05 -2.30
N GLU A 38 -7.22 7.19 -2.14
CA GLU A 38 -8.62 7.34 -2.57
C GLU A 38 -8.71 7.46 -4.10
N ASP A 39 -9.92 7.46 -4.66
CA ASP A 39 -10.16 7.49 -6.11
C ASP A 39 -9.94 8.86 -6.75
N ASP A 40 -9.78 9.91 -5.95
CA ASP A 40 -9.44 11.26 -6.39
C ASP A 40 -7.93 11.46 -6.65
N VAL A 41 -7.09 10.49 -6.27
CA VAL A 41 -5.64 10.53 -6.45
C VAL A 41 -5.24 9.69 -7.67
N ASN A 42 -4.39 10.24 -8.54
CA ASN A 42 -3.85 9.49 -9.67
C ASN A 42 -2.62 8.66 -9.25
N ALA A 43 -2.76 7.34 -9.17
CA ALA A 43 -1.66 6.40 -8.87
C ALA A 43 -0.48 6.44 -9.87
N ARG A 44 -0.63 7.07 -11.04
CA ARG A 44 0.47 7.23 -12.02
C ARG A 44 1.23 8.55 -11.89
N ASP A 45 0.73 9.49 -11.08
CA ASP A 45 1.39 10.77 -10.83
C ASP A 45 1.96 10.78 -9.40
N TRP A 46 3.29 10.78 -9.33
CA TRP A 46 4.01 10.81 -8.05
C TRP A 46 3.72 12.06 -7.21
N ASN A 47 3.41 13.20 -7.85
CA ASN A 47 3.10 14.41 -7.08
C ASN A 47 1.80 14.24 -6.30
N ASP A 48 0.81 13.60 -6.91
CA ASP A 48 -0.52 13.39 -6.34
C ASP A 48 -0.46 12.35 -5.20
N VAL A 49 0.34 11.30 -5.39
CA VAL A 49 0.59 10.26 -4.38
C VAL A 49 1.31 10.85 -3.15
N ILE A 50 2.37 11.64 -3.36
CA ILE A 50 3.12 12.27 -2.26
C ILE A 50 2.25 13.29 -1.52
N TRP A 51 1.44 14.06 -2.25
CA TRP A 51 0.47 14.99 -1.65
C TRP A 51 -0.55 14.24 -0.78
N ALA A 52 -1.10 13.13 -1.26
CA ALA A 52 -2.04 12.32 -0.51
C ALA A 52 -1.43 11.74 0.78
N ILE A 53 -0.19 11.25 0.71
CA ILE A 53 0.55 10.76 1.88
C ILE A 53 0.75 11.88 2.90
N THR A 54 1.29 13.02 2.48
CA THR A 54 1.66 14.10 3.41
C THR A 54 0.47 14.82 4.05
N THR A 55 -0.70 14.81 3.40
CA THR A 55 -1.88 15.54 3.88
C THR A 55 -2.93 14.67 4.55
N ARG A 56 -3.01 13.37 4.21
CA ARG A 56 -4.09 12.47 4.66
C ARG A 56 -3.61 11.27 5.48
N MET A 57 -2.30 11.07 5.64
CA MET A 57 -1.73 9.97 6.41
C MET A 57 -1.17 10.45 7.75
N ASP A 58 -1.53 9.77 8.83
CA ASP A 58 -0.74 9.80 10.06
C ASP A 58 0.22 8.60 10.06
N PRO A 59 1.56 8.82 10.04
CA PRO A 59 2.53 7.73 9.92
C PRO A 59 2.48 6.73 11.07
N ALA A 60 2.07 7.12 12.27
CA ALA A 60 2.03 6.23 13.43
C ALA A 60 0.79 5.33 13.43
N ARG A 61 -0.35 5.82 12.93
CA ARG A 61 -1.63 5.11 12.94
C ARG A 61 -1.92 4.35 11.66
N ASP A 62 -1.51 4.93 10.52
CA ASP A 62 -1.94 4.50 9.20
C ASP A 62 -0.88 3.65 8.47
N THR A 63 0.32 3.50 9.05
CA THR A 63 1.32 2.51 8.61
C THR A 63 1.03 1.14 9.22
N VAL A 64 0.98 0.10 8.40
CA VAL A 64 0.91 -1.29 8.86
C VAL A 64 2.17 -2.01 8.41
N LEU A 65 3.00 -2.39 9.38
CA LEU A 65 4.17 -3.22 9.13
C LEU A 65 3.79 -4.68 9.38
N VAL A 66 4.01 -5.53 8.37
CA VAL A 66 3.86 -6.98 8.52
C VAL A 66 5.26 -7.57 8.46
N GLU A 67 5.70 -8.13 9.58
CA GLU A 67 7.01 -8.77 9.69
C GLU A 67 6.94 -10.23 9.21
N ASN A 68 8.08 -10.76 8.76
CA ASN A 68 8.23 -12.16 8.33
C ASN A 68 7.37 -12.57 7.11
N THR A 69 7.13 -11.65 6.17
CA THR A 69 6.54 -12.01 4.87
C THR A 69 7.58 -12.69 3.96
N PRO A 70 7.16 -13.60 3.07
CA PRO A 70 8.07 -14.22 2.09
C PRO A 70 8.76 -13.15 1.24
N ASN A 71 10.08 -13.03 1.35
CA ASN A 71 10.88 -12.09 0.58
C ASN A 71 11.53 -12.80 -0.62
N ASP A 72 11.84 -12.04 -1.67
CA ASP A 72 12.67 -12.56 -2.77
C ASP A 72 14.09 -12.82 -2.25
N TYR A 73 14.70 -13.92 -2.68
CA TYR A 73 16.07 -14.29 -2.30
C TYR A 73 17.12 -13.33 -2.87
N LEU A 74 16.80 -12.63 -3.96
CA LEU A 74 17.70 -11.65 -4.60
C LEU A 74 17.60 -10.25 -4.00
N ASP A 75 16.71 -10.05 -3.02
CA ASP A 75 16.47 -8.78 -2.36
C ASP A 75 17.43 -8.60 -1.16
N PHE A 76 18.68 -8.21 -1.45
CA PHE A 76 19.77 -7.97 -0.47
C PHE A 76 19.52 -6.89 0.60
N PRO A 77 18.73 -5.82 0.37
CA PRO A 77 18.33 -4.91 1.43
C PRO A 77 17.14 -5.51 2.19
N SER A 78 17.47 -6.17 3.30
CA SER A 78 16.57 -6.56 4.39
C SER A 78 16.70 -5.61 5.56
#